data_AF-S9U4N5-F1
#
_entry.id   AF-S9U4N5-F1
#
_cell.length_a   1.000
_cell.length_b   1.000
_cell.length_c   1.000
_cell.angle_alpha   90.00
_cell.angle_beta   90.00
_cell.angle_gamma   90.00
#
_symmetry.space_group_name_H-M   'P 1'
#
loop_
_entity.id
_entity.type
_entity.pdbx_description
1 polymer ?
#
loop_
_entity_poly.entity_id
_entity_poly.type
_entity_poly.pdbx_seq_one_letter_code
_entity_poly.pdbx_strand_id
1 'polypeptide(L)'
;MAAQDVHASVEITHMVYTPPQSMEELRAYLTTRGRPAPVEGESHVLSVTAQVRTLGMSNKLESYVVAAFPLETRRVVEIEKEKQKLVTRKGVPEPGDAAAVPPVLALGEHSFVVTPAASDIVACVRIRLDVDASAQLSVVGPGTVMFYGEQHSALIPEWENHRIFRVNEDDEEVDGEEDEEEESEMDDDELRDMFRYSRR
;
A
#
# COMPACT_ATOMS: atom_id res chain seq x y z
N MET A 1 32.54 8.69 0.80
CA MET A 1 31.17 9.13 0.45
C MET A 1 30.26 8.53 1.50
N ALA A 2 29.64 9.34 2.36
CA ALA A 2 28.65 8.85 3.31
C ALA A 2 27.40 8.45 2.52
N ALA A 3 26.94 7.21 2.69
CA ALA A 3 25.66 6.77 2.17
C ALA A 3 24.58 7.30 3.13
N GLN A 4 23.68 8.14 2.63
CA GLN A 4 22.54 8.60 3.39
C GLN A 4 21.42 7.57 3.25
N ASP A 5 21.00 6.98 4.36
CA ASP A 5 19.92 6.00 4.35
C ASP A 5 18.58 6.69 4.22
N VAL A 6 17.68 6.12 3.40
CA VAL A 6 16.34 6.63 3.15
C VAL A 6 15.35 5.61 3.65
N HIS A 7 14.52 5.99 4.62
CA HIS A 7 13.36 5.19 5.01
C HIS A 7 12.19 5.57 4.12
N ALA A 8 11.60 4.58 3.43
CA ALA A 8 10.41 4.78 2.61
C ALA A 8 9.32 3.81 3.04
N SER A 9 8.08 4.29 3.11
CA SER A 9 6.89 3.50 3.42
C SER A 9 5.72 3.93 2.54
N VAL A 10 4.76 3.03 2.35
CA VAL A 10 3.51 3.27 1.63
C VAL A 10 2.35 3.08 2.60
N GLU A 11 1.49 4.09 2.72
CA GLU A 11 0.25 4.03 3.50
C GLU A 11 -0.95 3.88 2.55
N ILE A 12 -1.57 2.70 2.54
CA ILE A 12 -2.81 2.43 1.79
C ILE A 12 -3.99 2.96 2.61
N THR A 13 -4.77 3.86 2.02
CA THR A 13 -5.88 4.56 2.67
C THR A 13 -7.26 4.04 2.25
N HIS A 14 -7.37 3.60 0.99
CA HIS A 14 -8.61 3.04 0.46
C HIS A 14 -8.35 2.06 -0.68
N MET A 15 -9.31 1.17 -0.89
CA MET A 15 -9.32 0.17 -1.96
C MET A 15 -10.66 0.24 -2.69
N VAL A 16 -10.61 0.12 -4.01
CA VAL A 16 -11.82 0.11 -4.86
C VAL A 16 -11.82 -1.14 -5.72
N TYR A 17 -12.85 -1.96 -5.55
CA TYR A 17 -13.10 -3.12 -6.37
C TYR A 17 -13.88 -2.75 -7.64
N THR A 18 -13.42 -3.25 -8.77
CA THR A 18 -14.16 -3.20 -10.04
C THR A 18 -14.50 -4.63 -10.46
N PRO A 19 -15.80 -4.97 -10.54
CA PRO A 19 -16.21 -6.30 -10.98
C PRO A 19 -15.90 -6.53 -12.47
N PRO A 20 -15.88 -7.80 -12.91
CA PRO A 20 -15.78 -8.14 -14.33
C PRO A 20 -16.84 -7.43 -15.17
N GLN A 21 -16.50 -7.09 -16.41
CA GLN A 21 -17.40 -6.36 -17.30
C GLN A 21 -18.39 -7.25 -18.06
N SER A 22 -18.17 -8.57 -18.06
CA SER A 22 -19.05 -9.53 -18.74
C SER A 22 -19.05 -10.90 -18.06
N MET A 23 -20.08 -11.69 -18.35
CA MET A 23 -20.15 -13.08 -17.90
C MET A 23 -19.07 -13.95 -18.54
N GLU A 24 -18.61 -13.60 -19.75
CA GLU A 24 -17.51 -14.29 -20.41
C GLU A 24 -16.21 -14.12 -19.64
N GLU A 25 -15.88 -12.91 -19.19
CA GLU A 25 -14.69 -12.63 -18.38
C GLU A 25 -14.72 -13.40 -17.06
N LEU A 26 -15.88 -13.44 -16.39
CA LEU A 26 -16.07 -14.22 -15.17
C LEU A 26 -15.88 -15.73 -15.41
N ARG A 27 -16.43 -16.26 -16.51
CA ARG A 27 -16.28 -17.68 -16.89
C ARG A 27 -14.83 -18.01 -17.23
N ALA A 28 -14.13 -17.14 -17.95
CA ALA A 28 -12.72 -17.29 -18.27
C ALA A 28 -11.89 -17.38 -16.98
N TYR A 29 -12.11 -16.47 -16.03
CA TYR A 29 -11.45 -16.50 -14.73
C TYR A 29 -11.69 -17.84 -14.01
N LEU A 30 -12.94 -18.28 -13.88
CA LEU A 30 -13.28 -19.51 -13.16
C LEU A 30 -12.68 -20.75 -13.84
N THR A 31 -12.67 -20.79 -15.17
CA THR A 31 -12.06 -21.86 -15.95
C THR A 31 -10.55 -21.95 -15.69
N THR A 32 -9.83 -20.82 -15.68
CA THR A 32 -8.39 -20.81 -15.35
C THR A 32 -8.09 -21.27 -13.93
N ARG A 33 -9.06 -21.16 -13.02
CA ARG A 33 -8.97 -21.61 -11.63
C ARG A 33 -9.53 -23.02 -11.40
N GLY A 34 -9.95 -23.72 -12.46
CA GLY A 34 -10.54 -25.06 -12.37
C GLY A 34 -11.85 -25.09 -11.58
N ARG A 35 -12.55 -23.96 -11.48
CA ARG A 35 -13.85 -23.86 -10.80
C ARG A 35 -14.98 -24.01 -11.82
N PRO A 36 -16.12 -24.62 -11.43
CA PRO A 36 -17.28 -24.71 -12.31
C PRO A 36 -17.79 -23.31 -12.65
N ALA A 37 -18.17 -23.12 -13.91
CA ALA A 37 -18.82 -21.89 -14.35
C ALA A 37 -20.18 -21.74 -13.62
N PRO A 38 -20.57 -20.51 -13.25
CA PRO A 38 -21.85 -20.28 -12.62
C PRO A 38 -22.96 -20.54 -13.64
N VAL A 39 -23.97 -21.31 -13.23
CA VAL A 39 -25.13 -21.61 -14.07
C VAL A 39 -25.98 -20.36 -14.20
N GLU A 40 -26.39 -20.02 -15.42
CA GLU A 40 -27.26 -18.87 -15.66
C GLU A 40 -28.58 -19.02 -14.88
N GLY A 41 -28.91 -18.03 -14.05
CA GLY A 41 -30.14 -18.02 -13.23
C GLY A 41 -29.93 -18.26 -11.74
N GLU A 42 -28.78 -18.82 -11.33
CA GLU A 42 -28.45 -18.98 -9.92
C GLU A 42 -27.69 -17.74 -9.39
N SER A 43 -28.15 -17.22 -8.25
CA SER A 43 -27.40 -16.19 -7.52
C SER A 43 -26.23 -16.87 -6.84
N HIS A 44 -25.02 -16.60 -7.33
CA HIS A 44 -23.78 -17.02 -6.68
C HIS A 44 -23.07 -15.77 -6.20
N VAL A 45 -22.69 -15.78 -4.92
CA VAL A 45 -21.85 -14.75 -4.33
C VAL A 45 -20.43 -15.30 -4.25
N LEU A 46 -19.52 -14.68 -4.99
CA LEU A 46 -18.09 -14.99 -4.95
C LEU A 46 -17.41 -13.97 -4.03
N SER A 47 -16.48 -14.43 -3.20
CA SER A 47 -15.64 -13.54 -2.41
C SER A 47 -14.35 -13.23 -3.17
N VAL A 48 -14.09 -11.95 -3.40
CA VAL A 48 -12.81 -11.44 -3.94
C VAL A 48 -12.00 -10.90 -2.79
N THR A 49 -10.79 -11.41 -2.56
CA THR A 49 -9.95 -10.96 -1.44
C THR A 49 -8.73 -10.19 -1.91
N ALA A 50 -8.49 -9.02 -1.35
CA ALA A 50 -7.19 -8.35 -1.44
C ALA A 50 -6.28 -8.91 -0.36
N GLN A 51 -5.04 -9.25 -0.73
CA GLN A 51 -4.05 -9.86 0.13
C GLN A 51 -2.73 -9.11 0.09
N VAL A 52 -2.08 -9.01 1.25
CA VAL A 52 -0.70 -8.55 1.41
C VAL A 52 0.13 -9.77 1.74
N ARG A 53 1.16 -10.03 0.95
CA ARG A 53 2.15 -11.06 1.23
C ARG A 53 3.44 -10.38 1.66
N THR A 54 3.94 -10.72 2.85
CA THR A 54 5.14 -10.12 3.42
C THR A 54 6.02 -11.16 4.11
N LEU A 55 7.30 -10.85 4.32
CA LEU A 55 8.22 -11.70 5.07
C LEU A 55 7.97 -11.49 6.56
N GLY A 56 7.44 -12.52 7.23
CA GLY A 56 7.20 -12.49 8.68
C GLY A 56 8.48 -12.71 9.49
N MET A 57 8.40 -12.51 10.80
CA MET A 57 9.53 -12.68 11.75
C MET A 57 10.12 -14.10 11.73
N SER A 58 9.36 -15.09 11.26
CA SER A 58 9.85 -16.47 11.08
C SER A 58 10.68 -16.68 9.81
N ASN A 59 11.05 -15.62 9.08
CA ASN A 59 11.67 -15.67 7.74
C ASN A 59 10.86 -16.48 6.73
N LYS A 60 9.53 -16.45 6.84
CA LYS A 60 8.61 -17.10 5.91
C LYS A 60 7.71 -16.05 5.28
N LEU A 61 7.39 -16.24 4.01
CA LEU A 61 6.40 -15.42 3.32
C LEU A 61 5.00 -15.78 3.81
N GLU A 62 4.40 -14.87 4.56
CA GLU A 62 3.05 -14.98 5.11
C GLU A 62 2.09 -14.13 4.27
N SER A 63 0.84 -14.60 4.10
CA SER A 63 -0.20 -13.89 3.35
C SER A 63 -1.34 -13.50 4.27
N TYR A 64 -1.71 -12.23 4.23
CA TYR A 64 -2.73 -11.61 5.06
C TYR A 64 -3.86 -11.08 4.19
N VAL A 65 -5.10 -11.47 4.49
CA VAL A 65 -6.28 -10.89 3.82
C VAL A 65 -6.58 -9.53 4.45
N VAL A 66 -6.55 -8.48 3.64
CA VAL A 66 -6.77 -7.10 4.10
C VAL A 66 -8.16 -6.55 3.76
N ALA A 67 -8.78 -7.08 2.71
CA ALA A 67 -10.16 -6.75 2.35
C ALA A 67 -10.82 -7.91 1.62
N ALA A 68 -12.16 -7.99 1.71
CA ALA A 68 -12.98 -8.92 0.98
C ALA A 68 -14.17 -8.19 0.35
N PHE A 69 -14.41 -8.42 -0.93
CA PHE A 69 -15.45 -7.80 -1.72
C PHE A 69 -16.44 -8.88 -2.20
N PRO A 70 -17.75 -8.71 -1.95
CA PRO A 70 -18.75 -9.62 -2.47
C PRO A 70 -19.02 -9.34 -3.95
N LEU A 71 -18.84 -10.34 -4.80
CA LEU A 71 -19.25 -10.32 -6.21
C LEU A 71 -20.49 -11.18 -6.40
N GLU A 72 -21.61 -10.54 -6.72
CA GLU A 72 -22.82 -11.25 -7.15
C GLU A 72 -22.85 -11.45 -8.66
N THR A 73 -23.12 -12.67 -9.13
CA THR A 73 -23.26 -12.97 -10.56
C THR A 73 -24.34 -12.13 -11.25
N ARG A 74 -25.44 -11.82 -10.54
CA ARG A 74 -26.52 -10.97 -11.05
C ARG A 74 -26.03 -9.58 -11.45
N ARG A 75 -25.11 -9.02 -10.66
CA ARG A 75 -24.54 -7.70 -10.90
C ARG A 75 -23.72 -7.66 -12.19
N VAL A 76 -22.96 -8.72 -12.50
CA VAL A 76 -22.21 -8.83 -13.76
C VAL A 76 -23.16 -8.84 -14.96
N VAL A 77 -24.28 -9.56 -14.86
CA VAL A 77 -25.32 -9.59 -15.91
C VAL A 77 -25.95 -8.21 -16.11
N GLU A 78 -26.18 -7.45 -15.03
CA GLU A 78 -26.73 -6.09 -15.10
C GLU A 78 -25.74 -5.12 -15.78
N ILE A 79 -24.47 -5.17 -15.41
CA ILE A 79 -23.39 -4.39 -16.04
C ILE A 79 -23.34 -4.67 -17.55
N GLU A 80 -23.37 -5.94 -17.94
CA GLU A 80 -23.32 -6.35 -19.34
C GLU A 80 -24.56 -5.86 -20.13
N LYS A 81 -25.76 -6.01 -19.55
CA LYS A 81 -27.00 -5.50 -20.14
C LYS A 81 -26.98 -3.98 -20.30
N GLU A 82 -26.43 -3.27 -19.32
CA GLU A 82 -26.38 -1.82 -19.36
C GLU A 82 -25.37 -1.31 -20.38
N LYS A 83 -24.21 -1.95 -20.48
CA LYS A 83 -23.23 -1.72 -21.54
C LYS A 83 -23.86 -1.93 -22.92
N GLN A 84 -24.63 -3.01 -23.11
CA GLN A 84 -25.36 -3.26 -24.37
C GLN A 84 -26.40 -2.16 -24.66
N LYS A 85 -27.17 -1.71 -23.65
CA LYS A 85 -28.12 -0.59 -23.80
C LYS A 85 -27.41 0.69 -24.26
N LEU A 86 -26.25 1.01 -23.68
CA LEU A 86 -25.48 2.20 -24.03
C LEU A 86 -24.92 2.12 -25.46
N VAL A 87 -24.44 0.96 -25.91
CA VAL A 87 -23.99 0.74 -27.30
C VAL A 87 -25.14 0.90 -28.30
N THR A 88 -26.35 0.45 -27.93
CA THR A 88 -27.51 0.48 -28.83
C THR A 88 -28.18 1.86 -28.88
N ARG A 89 -27.97 2.71 -27.87
CA ARG A 89 -28.50 4.09 -27.83
C ARG A 89 -27.64 5.04 -28.68
N LYS A 90 -27.99 5.17 -29.96
CA LYS A 90 -27.72 6.37 -30.77
C LYS A 90 -28.64 7.51 -30.30
N GLY A 91 -28.44 8.05 -29.11
CA GLY A 91 -29.33 9.12 -28.62
C GLY A 91 -29.09 9.55 -27.19
N VAL A 92 -29.10 10.87 -27.01
CA VAL A 92 -29.00 11.61 -25.74
C VAL A 92 -29.88 10.96 -24.66
N PRO A 93 -29.36 10.72 -23.44
CA PRO A 93 -30.15 10.14 -22.36
C PRO A 93 -31.33 11.05 -22.01
N GLU A 94 -32.55 10.50 -21.97
CA GLU A 94 -33.69 11.21 -21.37
C GLU A 94 -33.43 11.43 -19.87
N PRO A 95 -33.70 12.64 -19.34
CA PRO A 95 -33.54 12.94 -17.93
C PRO A 95 -34.72 12.31 -17.16
N GLY A 96 -34.58 11.05 -16.80
CA GLY A 96 -35.51 10.31 -15.94
C GLY A 96 -34.86 10.02 -14.59
N ASP A 97 -35.44 10.62 -13.54
CA ASP A 97 -35.24 10.44 -12.10
C ASP A 97 -33.80 10.46 -11.54
N ALA A 98 -33.47 11.61 -10.94
CA ALA A 98 -32.32 11.82 -10.09
C ALA A 98 -32.42 10.98 -8.80
N ALA A 99 -31.74 9.84 -8.75
CA ALA A 99 -31.32 9.23 -7.47
C ALA A 99 -30.25 8.13 -7.59
N ALA A 100 -30.10 7.44 -8.72
CA ALA A 100 -29.16 6.32 -8.84
C ALA A 100 -28.13 6.57 -9.94
N VAL A 101 -26.85 6.57 -9.57
CA VAL A 101 -25.75 6.56 -10.55
C VAL A 101 -25.82 5.22 -11.30
N PRO A 102 -25.92 5.22 -12.65
CA PRO A 102 -25.97 3.99 -13.43
C PRO A 102 -24.71 3.12 -13.20
N PRO A 103 -24.83 1.78 -13.10
CA PRO A 103 -23.70 0.87 -12.93
C PRO A 103 -22.66 0.94 -14.05
N VAL A 104 -23.01 1.51 -15.22
CA VAL A 104 -22.05 1.76 -16.31
C VAL A 104 -22.19 3.19 -16.84
N LEU A 105 -21.07 3.90 -16.93
CA LEU A 105 -20.95 5.23 -17.54
C LEU A 105 -20.18 5.14 -18.86
N ALA A 106 -20.68 5.80 -19.91
CA ALA A 106 -19.96 5.96 -21.17
C ALA A 106 -18.98 7.15 -21.07
N LEU A 107 -17.69 6.91 -21.32
CA LEU A 107 -16.61 7.92 -21.28
C LEU A 107 -16.21 8.38 -22.70
N GLY A 108 -17.13 8.28 -23.66
CA GLY A 108 -16.90 8.48 -25.09
C GLY A 108 -17.74 7.53 -25.95
N GLU A 109 -17.44 7.44 -27.25
CA GLU A 109 -18.20 6.57 -28.18
C GLU A 109 -17.96 5.07 -27.94
N HIS A 110 -16.83 4.70 -27.33
CA HIS A 110 -16.40 3.29 -27.19
C HIS A 110 -15.83 2.92 -25.81
N SER A 111 -15.74 3.86 -24.88
CA SER A 111 -15.19 3.65 -23.55
C SER A 111 -16.31 3.58 -22.51
N PHE A 112 -16.23 2.58 -21.63
CA PHE A 112 -17.20 2.38 -20.56
C PHE A 112 -16.48 2.23 -19.23
N VAL A 113 -17.03 2.83 -18.18
CA VAL A 113 -16.53 2.74 -16.81
C VAL A 113 -17.63 2.14 -15.96
N VAL A 114 -17.32 1.04 -15.26
CA VAL A 114 -18.22 0.45 -14.27
C VAL A 114 -18.17 1.30 -13.01
N THR A 115 -19.33 1.72 -12.50
CA THR A 115 -19.38 2.49 -11.26
C THR A 115 -19.33 1.53 -10.06
N PRO A 116 -18.44 1.78 -9.10
CA PRO A 116 -18.35 0.94 -7.91
C PRO A 116 -19.61 1.11 -7.07
N ALA A 117 -20.12 0.00 -6.55
CA ALA A 117 -21.16 -0.01 -5.54
C ALA A 117 -20.56 0.36 -4.17
N ALA A 118 -21.39 0.73 -3.21
CA ALA A 118 -20.91 1.01 -1.85
C ALA A 118 -20.18 -0.19 -1.22
N SER A 119 -20.54 -1.43 -1.59
CA SER A 119 -19.88 -2.67 -1.16
C SER A 119 -18.49 -2.89 -1.75
N ASP A 120 -18.11 -2.12 -2.78
CA ASP A 120 -16.83 -2.27 -3.48
C ASP A 120 -15.75 -1.34 -2.95
N ILE A 121 -16.14 -0.39 -2.09
CA ILE A 121 -15.25 0.63 -1.58
C ILE A 121 -14.91 0.27 -0.14
N VAL A 122 -13.64 0.04 0.10
CA VAL A 122 -13.09 -0.07 1.45
C VAL A 122 -12.32 1.22 1.71
N ALA A 123 -12.89 2.08 2.55
CA ALA A 123 -12.30 3.37 2.92
C ALA A 123 -11.81 3.35 4.37
N CYS A 124 -11.03 4.36 4.75
CA CYS A 124 -10.51 4.56 6.11
C CYS A 124 -9.62 3.41 6.62
N VAL A 125 -9.01 2.66 5.71
CA VAL A 125 -7.98 1.69 6.05
C VAL A 125 -6.65 2.42 6.22
N ARG A 126 -5.77 1.95 7.09
CA ARG A 126 -4.43 2.52 7.27
C ARG A 126 -3.42 1.37 7.34
N ILE A 127 -3.10 0.82 6.18
CA ILE A 127 -2.08 -0.23 6.07
C ILE A 127 -0.77 0.44 5.71
N ARG A 128 0.22 0.34 6.59
CA ARG A 128 1.57 0.82 6.32
C ARG A 128 2.47 -0.34 5.93
N LEU A 129 3.16 -0.18 4.82
CA LEU A 129 4.09 -1.14 4.27
C LEU A 129 5.43 -0.44 4.09
N ASP A 130 6.47 -0.92 4.77
CA ASP A 130 7.81 -0.39 4.57
C ASP A 130 8.36 -0.90 3.22
N VAL A 131 9.04 -0.02 2.48
CA VAL A 131 9.51 -0.29 1.10
C VAL A 131 10.78 -1.14 1.09
N ASP A 132 11.51 -1.17 2.19
CA ASP A 132 12.68 -2.02 2.43
C ASP A 132 12.29 -3.48 2.73
N ALA A 133 11.04 -3.73 3.14
CA ALA A 133 10.49 -5.06 3.30
C ALA A 133 9.94 -5.62 1.98
N SER A 134 10.10 -6.93 1.75
CA SER A 134 9.49 -7.60 0.59
C SER A 134 7.97 -7.70 0.77
N ALA A 135 7.22 -6.67 0.37
CA ALA A 135 5.77 -6.65 0.39
C ALA A 135 5.21 -6.83 -1.04
N GLN A 136 4.26 -7.76 -1.20
CA GLN A 136 3.55 -8.00 -2.44
C GLN A 136 2.05 -7.83 -2.22
N LEU A 137 1.43 -6.92 -2.96
CA LEU A 137 -0.02 -6.79 -3.05
C LEU A 137 -0.56 -7.76 -4.10
N SER A 138 -1.61 -8.49 -3.76
CA SER A 138 -2.26 -9.43 -4.67
C SER A 138 -3.77 -9.47 -4.47
N VAL A 139 -4.49 -9.89 -5.51
CA VAL A 139 -5.94 -10.03 -5.49
C VAL A 139 -6.30 -11.45 -5.87
N VAL A 140 -7.12 -12.09 -5.04
CA VAL A 140 -7.63 -13.43 -5.27
C VAL A 140 -9.13 -13.33 -5.51
N GLY A 141 -9.50 -13.29 -6.78
CA GLY A 141 -10.89 -13.32 -7.23
C GLY A 141 -11.01 -12.72 -8.63
N PRO A 142 -12.19 -12.82 -9.25
CA PRO A 142 -12.49 -12.16 -10.51
C PRO A 142 -12.61 -10.63 -10.38
N GLY A 143 -12.23 -9.90 -11.43
CA GLY A 143 -12.22 -8.44 -11.45
C GLY A 143 -10.88 -7.85 -11.00
N THR A 144 -10.87 -6.56 -10.67
CA THR A 144 -9.67 -5.83 -10.28
C THR A 144 -9.88 -5.06 -8.98
N VAL A 145 -8.83 -4.91 -8.18
CA VAL A 145 -8.84 -4.04 -6.99
C VAL A 145 -7.75 -3.00 -7.18
N MET A 146 -8.15 -1.74 -7.08
CA MET A 146 -7.25 -0.58 -7.09
C MET A 146 -6.89 -0.23 -5.65
N PHE A 147 -5.60 -0.12 -5.36
CA PHE A 147 -5.08 0.32 -4.07
C PHE A 147 -4.70 1.79 -4.16
N TYR A 148 -5.20 2.60 -3.23
CA TYR A 148 -4.90 4.02 -3.17
C TYR A 148 -4.25 4.36 -1.84
N GLY A 149 -3.29 5.28 -1.88
CA GLY A 149 -2.48 5.59 -0.73
C GLY A 149 -1.46 6.68 -1.00
N GLU A 150 -0.62 6.92 -0.02
CA GLU A 150 0.46 7.90 -0.07
C GLU A 150 1.79 7.20 0.18
N GLN A 151 2.84 7.66 -0.51
CA GLN A 151 4.19 7.25 -0.24
C GLN A 151 4.84 8.27 0.69
N HIS A 152 5.39 7.80 1.81
CA HIS A 152 6.16 8.59 2.75
C HIS A 152 7.63 8.23 2.59
N SER A 153 8.48 9.22 2.37
CA SER A 153 9.94 9.04 2.42
C SER A 153 10.55 10.05 3.38
N ALA A 154 11.42 9.56 4.25
CA ALA A 154 12.19 10.36 5.17
C ALA A 154 13.67 10.01 5.00
N LEU A 155 14.52 11.05 5.02
CA LEU A 155 15.95 10.86 5.15
C LEU A 155 16.22 10.43 6.57
N ILE A 156 16.90 9.30 6.76
CA ILE A 156 17.38 8.93 8.09
C ILE A 156 18.49 9.93 8.43
N PRO A 157 18.30 10.77 9.46
CA PRO A 157 19.32 11.72 9.81
C PRO A 157 20.55 10.97 10.35
N GLU A 158 21.75 11.49 10.09
CA GLU A 158 23.02 10.80 10.34
C GLU A 158 23.20 10.31 11.78
N TRP A 159 22.54 10.93 12.75
CA TRP A 159 22.58 10.55 14.18
C TRP A 159 21.79 9.26 14.51
N GLU A 160 20.89 8.81 13.63
CA GLU A 160 20.11 7.57 13.81
C GLU A 160 20.81 6.34 13.20
N ASN A 161 21.68 6.55 12.20
CA ASN A 161 22.46 5.49 11.53
C ASN A 161 23.42 4.77 12.49
N HIS A 162 23.90 5.43 13.53
CA HIS A 162 24.83 4.85 14.51
C HIS A 162 24.18 3.84 15.47
N ARG A 163 22.85 3.68 15.45
CA ARG A 163 22.12 2.81 16.38
C ARG A 163 21.70 1.46 15.78
N ILE A 164 21.62 1.36 14.46
CA ILE A 164 21.09 0.18 13.76
C ILE A 164 22.18 -0.86 13.46
N PHE A 165 23.45 -0.43 13.35
CA PHE A 165 24.59 -1.31 12.97
C PHE A 165 25.60 -1.62 14.08
N ARG A 166 25.30 -1.37 15.37
CA ARG A 166 26.08 -2.03 16.44
C ARG A 166 25.65 -3.49 16.58
N VAL A 167 25.88 -4.27 15.53
CA VAL A 167 25.99 -5.72 15.59
C VAL A 167 27.33 -5.98 16.26
N ASN A 168 27.30 -6.27 17.57
CA ASN A 168 28.38 -6.87 18.36
C ASN A 168 29.82 -6.52 17.90
N GLU A 169 30.31 -5.33 18.26
CA GLU A 169 31.74 -5.14 18.53
C GLU A 169 32.03 -5.52 20.01
N ASP A 170 31.43 -6.62 20.47
CA ASP A 170 31.57 -7.15 21.83
C ASP A 170 32.30 -8.50 21.76
N ASP A 171 33.35 -8.59 20.94
CA ASP A 171 34.20 -9.79 20.93
C ASP A 171 35.66 -9.54 20.48
N GLU A 172 36.27 -8.40 20.83
CA GLU A 172 37.74 -8.33 20.94
C GLU A 172 38.15 -7.58 22.22
N GLU A 173 38.41 -8.41 23.24
CA GLU A 173 39.46 -8.29 24.25
C GLU A 173 39.63 -6.94 24.98
N VAL A 174 39.14 -6.93 26.22
CA VAL A 174 39.71 -6.14 27.32
C VAL A 174 41.20 -6.42 27.40
N ASP A 175 42.03 -5.46 27.03
CA ASP A 175 43.37 -5.31 27.59
C ASP A 175 43.89 -3.89 27.35
N GLY A 176 44.41 -3.29 28.42
CA GLY A 176 45.50 -2.33 28.29
C GLY A 176 45.19 -0.86 28.59
N GLU A 177 45.42 -0.52 29.86
CA GLU A 177 46.13 0.70 30.29
C GLU A 177 45.32 2.00 30.46
N GLU A 178 45.00 2.23 31.74
CA GLU A 178 45.00 3.49 32.47
C GLU A 178 45.75 4.64 31.77
N ASP A 179 45.01 5.64 31.26
CA ASP A 179 45.50 7.00 31.16
C ASP A 179 44.58 7.89 32.01
N GLU A 180 44.99 8.10 33.26
CA GLU A 180 44.47 9.16 34.12
C GLU A 180 44.86 10.51 33.48
N GLU A 181 43.99 11.08 32.65
CA GLU A 181 44.09 12.48 32.29
C GLU A 181 43.80 13.31 33.56
N GLU A 182 44.86 13.66 34.29
CA GLU A 182 44.85 14.67 35.34
C GLU A 182 44.25 15.97 34.78
N GLU A 183 43.00 16.25 35.12
CA GLU A 183 42.41 17.59 35.02
C GLU A 183 43.21 18.52 35.95
N SER A 184 44.31 19.08 35.45
CA SER A 184 44.95 20.22 36.12
C SER A 184 43.99 21.41 36.03
N GLU A 185 43.20 21.62 37.08
CA GLU A 185 42.46 22.87 37.29
C GLU A 185 43.46 24.03 37.21
N MET A 186 43.43 24.79 36.11
CA MET A 186 44.20 26.03 35.98
C MET A 186 43.67 27.04 37.01
N ASP A 187 44.54 27.45 37.94
CA ASP A 187 44.20 28.46 38.94
C ASP A 187 43.80 29.78 38.27
N ASP A 188 42.77 30.45 38.79
CA ASP A 188 42.22 31.72 38.27
C ASP A 188 43.29 32.84 38.12
N ASP A 189 44.39 32.75 38.86
CA ASP A 189 45.51 33.69 38.78
C ASP A 189 46.37 33.49 37.52
N GLU A 190 46.51 32.26 37.03
CA GLU A 190 47.24 31.94 35.80
C GLU A 190 46.44 32.39 34.57
N LEU A 191 45.11 32.22 34.59
CA LEU A 191 44.21 32.76 33.57
C LEU A 191 44.31 34.29 33.45
N ARG A 192 44.41 34.99 34.59
CA ARG A 192 44.47 36.46 34.63
C ARG A 192 45.75 37.01 34.03
N ASP A 193 46.88 36.35 34.23
CA ASP A 193 48.15 36.80 33.67
C ASP A 193 48.22 36.60 32.15
N MET A 194 47.56 35.58 31.61
CA MET A 194 47.45 35.38 30.16
C MET A 194 46.66 36.52 29.47
N PHE A 195 45.60 37.05 30.10
CA PHE A 195 44.85 38.19 29.57
C PHE A 195 45.59 39.53 29.68
N ARG A 196 46.63 39.64 30.51
CA ARG A 196 47.45 40.86 30.62
C ARG A 196 48.42 41.02 29.45
N TYR A 197 48.88 39.92 28.86
CA TYR A 197 49.79 39.95 27.71
C TYR A 197 49.11 40.27 26.37
N SER A 198 47.78 40.18 26.28
CA SER A 198 47.03 40.47 25.05
C SER A 198 46.67 41.96 24.87
N ARG A 199 47.01 42.83 25.82
CA ARG A 199 46.74 44.29 25.77
C ARG A 199 47.99 45.16 25.71
N ARG A 200 49.06 44.68 25.07
CA ARG A 200 50.18 45.53 24.64
C ARG A 200 50.43 45.38 23.15
#